data_AF-A0AAU3CK80-F1
#
_entry.id   AF-A0AAU3CK80-F1
#
_cell.length_a   1.000
_cell.length_b   1.000
_cell.length_c   1.000
_cell.angle_alpha   90.00
_cell.angle_beta   90.00
_cell.angle_gamma   90.00
#
_symmetry.space_group_name_H-M   'P 1'
#
loop_
_entity.id
_entity.type
_entity.pdbx_description
1 polymer ?
#
loop_
_entity_poly.entity_id
_entity_poly.type
_entity_poly.pdbx_seq_one_letter_code
_entity_poly.pdbx_strand_id
1 'polypeptide(L)'
;MYDSFETPGVRMVEPGEYPVWDEALILVNHDLSALLPDPGPLRLMAQPVWPEESDDDEQATEHVYVALPDGRWHGNDLPSTAAVGPAGTTLADVAEAAQETVLGCLWQVWPVCTEHRLGMHAALEDGQAVWRCAGGDGEPEPGHVRARVGHLKES
;
A
#
# COMPACT_ATOMS: atom_id res chain seq x y z
N MET A 1 30.74 25.60 -17.13
CA MET A 1 30.24 24.32 -17.68
C MET A 1 29.71 23.57 -16.48
N TYR A 2 28.44 23.81 -16.14
CA TYR A 2 27.80 23.09 -15.05
C TYR A 2 27.33 21.78 -15.67
N ASP A 3 28.03 20.70 -15.33
CA ASP A 3 27.53 19.35 -15.57
C ASP A 3 26.18 19.28 -14.84
N SER A 4 25.11 19.10 -15.61
CA SER A 4 23.79 18.91 -15.06
C SER A 4 23.87 17.62 -14.25
N PHE A 5 23.90 17.73 -12.92
CA PHE A 5 23.53 16.62 -12.07
C PHE A 5 22.12 16.23 -12.52
N GLU A 6 22.01 15.12 -13.27
CA GLU A 6 20.75 14.46 -13.50
C GLU A 6 20.26 13.99 -12.12
N THR A 7 19.63 14.91 -11.39
CA THR A 7 18.94 14.54 -10.17
C THR A 7 17.92 13.49 -10.57
N PRO A 8 17.95 12.28 -10.00
CA PRO A 8 16.98 11.27 -10.35
C PRO A 8 15.58 11.87 -10.22
N GLY A 9 14.75 11.73 -11.24
CA GLY A 9 13.36 12.14 -11.13
C GLY A 9 12.57 11.10 -10.32
N VAL A 10 11.38 11.48 -9.88
CA VAL A 10 10.36 10.49 -9.49
C VAL A 10 10.16 9.53 -10.67
N ARG A 11 10.21 8.23 -10.40
CA ARG A 11 10.13 7.19 -11.43
C ARG A 11 9.16 6.08 -11.03
N MET A 12 8.59 5.45 -12.04
CA MET A 12 7.91 4.18 -11.84
C MET A 12 8.95 3.09 -11.63
N VAL A 13 8.70 2.23 -10.66
CA VAL A 13 9.57 1.10 -10.34
C VAL A 13 9.29 -0.04 -11.32
N GLU A 14 10.36 -0.65 -11.84
CA GLU A 14 10.24 -1.82 -12.69
C GLU A 14 10.00 -3.09 -11.85
N PRO A 15 9.15 -4.02 -12.32
CA PRO A 15 8.92 -5.27 -11.60
C PRO A 15 10.22 -6.04 -11.35
N GLY A 16 10.42 -6.49 -10.11
CA GLY A 16 11.59 -7.23 -9.66
C GLY A 16 12.67 -6.37 -9.02
N GLU A 17 12.58 -5.04 -9.06
CA GLU A 17 13.50 -4.15 -8.33
C GLU A 17 13.29 -4.27 -6.81
N TYR A 18 12.04 -4.43 -6.35
CA TYR A 18 11.68 -4.65 -4.95
C TYR A 18 10.78 -5.88 -4.80
N PRO A 19 11.35 -7.10 -4.88
CA PRO A 19 10.57 -8.32 -5.05
C PRO A 19 9.61 -8.60 -3.89
N VAL A 20 9.97 -8.23 -2.65
CA VAL A 20 9.10 -8.42 -1.49
C VAL A 20 7.86 -7.53 -1.58
N TRP A 21 8.02 -6.28 -2.00
CA TRP A 21 6.88 -5.37 -2.20
C TRP A 21 6.07 -5.75 -3.43
N ASP A 22 6.70 -6.22 -4.50
CA ASP A 22 6.00 -6.75 -5.67
C ASP A 22 5.09 -7.92 -5.30
N GLU A 23 5.59 -8.88 -4.51
CA GLU A 23 4.81 -10.03 -4.03
C GLU A 23 3.61 -9.58 -3.18
N ALA A 24 3.81 -8.62 -2.29
CA ALA A 24 2.72 -8.05 -1.50
C ALA A 24 1.71 -7.31 -2.38
N LEU A 25 2.19 -6.52 -3.35
CA LEU A 25 1.37 -5.74 -4.25
C LEU A 25 0.51 -6.62 -5.17
N ILE A 26 0.98 -7.82 -5.55
CA ILE A 26 0.17 -8.81 -6.27
C ILE A 26 -1.08 -9.19 -5.46
N LEU A 27 -0.92 -9.46 -4.17
CA LEU A 27 -2.04 -9.82 -3.29
C LEU A 27 -3.00 -8.64 -3.07
N VAL A 28 -2.47 -7.45 -2.88
CA VAL A 28 -3.27 -6.23 -2.73
C VAL A 28 -4.04 -5.92 -4.02
N ASN A 29 -3.41 -6.07 -5.19
CA ASN A 29 -4.04 -5.87 -6.49
C ASN A 29 -5.11 -6.92 -6.81
N HIS A 30 -4.96 -8.15 -6.32
CA HIS A 30 -6.02 -9.15 -6.40
C HIS A 30 -7.30 -8.63 -5.71
N ASP A 31 -7.17 -8.16 -4.47
CA ASP A 31 -8.29 -7.64 -3.70
C ASP A 31 -8.86 -6.33 -4.26
N LEU A 32 -7.99 -5.47 -4.80
CA LEU A 32 -8.39 -4.26 -5.49
C LEU A 32 -9.24 -4.61 -6.71
N SER A 33 -8.76 -5.52 -7.56
CA SER A 33 -9.50 -5.93 -8.76
C SER A 33 -10.86 -6.56 -8.44
N ALA A 34 -10.98 -7.26 -7.31
CA ALA A 34 -12.21 -7.90 -6.87
C ALA A 34 -13.29 -6.90 -6.40
N LEU A 35 -12.90 -5.73 -5.89
CA LEU A 35 -13.86 -4.77 -5.29
C LEU A 35 -13.86 -3.39 -5.95
N LEU A 36 -12.85 -3.08 -6.75
CA LEU A 36 -12.65 -1.80 -7.44
C LEU A 36 -11.78 -2.00 -8.71
N PRO A 37 -12.33 -2.58 -9.80
CA PRO A 37 -11.55 -2.95 -10.99
C PRO A 37 -11.13 -1.77 -11.88
N ASP A 38 -11.90 -0.67 -11.88
CA ASP A 38 -11.72 0.48 -12.77
C ASP A 38 -10.33 1.16 -12.74
N PRO A 39 -9.67 1.38 -11.58
CA PRO A 39 -8.35 2.02 -11.55
C PRO A 39 -7.22 1.18 -12.18
N GLY A 40 -7.43 -0.11 -12.46
CA GLY A 40 -6.35 -1.02 -12.85
C GLY A 40 -5.38 -1.33 -11.69
N PRO A 41 -4.32 -2.12 -11.94
CA PRO A 41 -3.40 -2.53 -10.90
C PRO A 41 -2.54 -1.36 -10.42
N LEU A 42 -2.40 -1.24 -9.10
CA LEU A 42 -1.43 -0.37 -8.45
C LEU A 42 -0.01 -0.78 -8.82
N ARG A 43 0.90 0.19 -8.77
CA ARG A 43 2.33 0.05 -9.08
C ARG A 43 3.18 0.67 -7.97
N LEU A 44 4.47 0.37 -7.96
CA LEU A 44 5.43 1.05 -7.09
C LEU A 44 5.99 2.30 -7.79
N MET A 45 6.16 3.38 -7.03
CA MET A 45 6.82 4.62 -7.45
C MET A 45 7.98 4.90 -6.52
N ALA A 46 9.13 5.29 -7.08
CA ALA A 46 10.29 5.65 -6.30
C ALA A 46 10.61 7.14 -6.47
N GLN A 47 10.85 7.81 -5.35
CA GLN A 47 11.31 9.18 -5.27
C GLN A 47 12.70 9.17 -4.61
N PRO A 48 13.73 9.80 -5.20
CA PRO A 48 15.03 9.86 -4.54
C PRO A 48 14.95 10.59 -3.21
N VAL A 49 15.78 10.17 -2.26
CA VAL A 49 15.98 10.91 -1.00
C VAL A 49 16.75 12.19 -1.32
N TRP A 50 16.22 13.35 -0.93
CA TRP A 50 16.95 14.59 -1.12
C TRP A 50 18.09 14.70 -0.10
N PRO A 51 19.24 15.32 -0.45
CA PRO A 51 20.41 15.42 0.46
C PRO A 51 20.14 16.15 1.78
N GLU A 52 18.99 16.80 1.91
CA GLU A 52 18.55 17.56 3.08
C GLU A 52 17.70 16.72 4.05
N GLU A 53 17.27 15.52 3.62
CA GLU A 53 16.44 14.57 4.36
C GLU A 53 17.28 13.39 4.94
N SER A 54 18.59 13.39 4.67
CA SER A 54 19.50 12.26 4.91
C SER A 54 20.02 12.12 6.35
N ASP A 55 19.42 12.78 7.34
CA ASP A 55 19.88 12.70 8.73
C ASP A 55 19.37 11.46 9.49
N ASP A 56 18.26 10.83 9.06
CA ASP A 56 17.64 9.70 9.78
C ASP A 56 18.01 8.30 9.21
N ASP A 57 18.32 8.18 7.91
CA ASP A 57 18.71 6.90 7.27
C ASP A 57 19.81 7.12 6.21
N GLU A 58 21.09 7.11 6.62
CA GLU A 58 22.27 7.30 5.76
C GLU A 58 22.40 6.31 4.58
N GLN A 59 21.52 5.30 4.49
CA GLN A 59 21.53 4.25 3.47
C GLN A 59 20.32 4.26 2.52
N ALA A 60 19.27 5.05 2.81
CA ALA A 60 18.11 5.14 1.94
C ALA A 60 18.46 5.96 0.68
N THR A 61 18.40 5.32 -0.49
CA THR A 61 18.65 5.99 -1.77
C THR A 61 17.37 6.54 -2.41
N GLU A 62 16.22 5.95 -2.07
CA GLU A 62 14.90 6.37 -2.55
C GLU A 62 13.79 5.95 -1.56
N HIS A 63 12.75 6.79 -1.47
CA HIS A 63 11.46 6.50 -0.85
C HIS A 63 10.56 5.81 -1.87
N VAL A 64 9.91 4.70 -1.48
CA VAL A 64 9.06 3.93 -2.38
C VAL A 64 7.62 3.95 -1.93
N TYR A 65 6.71 4.27 -2.83
CA TYR A 65 5.28 4.44 -2.57
C TYR A 65 4.47 3.44 -3.38
N VAL A 66 3.28 3.09 -2.88
CA VAL A 66 2.24 2.47 -3.69
C VAL A 66 1.50 3.57 -4.46
N ALA A 67 1.26 3.38 -5.75
CA ALA A 67 0.69 4.37 -6.63
C ALA A 67 -0.38 3.77 -7.55
N LEU A 68 -1.28 4.63 -8.04
CA LEU A 68 -2.14 4.33 -9.18
C LEU A 68 -1.30 4.07 -10.44
N PRO A 69 -1.84 3.37 -11.46
CA PRO A 69 -1.09 3.11 -12.68
C PRO A 69 -0.75 4.35 -13.50
N ASP A 70 -1.40 5.49 -13.24
CA ASP A 70 -1.04 6.81 -13.80
C ASP A 70 0.13 7.49 -13.06
N GLY A 71 0.67 6.84 -12.03
CA GLY A 71 1.79 7.32 -11.23
C GLY A 71 1.41 8.31 -10.12
N ARG A 72 0.12 8.54 -9.83
CA ARG A 72 -0.29 9.30 -8.63
C ARG A 72 -0.26 8.42 -7.38
N TRP A 73 0.26 8.93 -6.28
CA TRP A 73 0.24 8.30 -4.96
C TRP A 73 -0.20 9.28 -3.87
N HIS A 74 -0.55 8.75 -2.71
CA HIS A 74 -0.82 9.53 -1.50
C HIS A 74 -0.43 8.70 -0.27
N GLY A 75 -0.07 9.37 0.83
CA GLY A 75 0.34 8.71 2.07
C GLY A 75 1.85 8.66 2.25
N ASN A 76 2.30 7.81 3.17
CA ASN A 76 3.72 7.64 3.49
C ASN A 76 4.40 6.65 2.53
N ASP A 77 5.73 6.68 2.51
CA ASP A 77 6.54 5.66 1.84
C ASP A 77 6.52 4.33 2.60
N LEU A 78 6.80 3.26 1.86
CA LEU A 78 6.96 1.93 2.40
C LEU A 78 8.23 1.87 3.25
N PRO A 79 8.19 1.20 4.41
CA PRO A 79 9.34 1.09 5.29
C PRO A 79 10.49 0.38 4.57
N SER A 80 11.69 0.96 4.63
CA SER A 80 12.90 0.49 3.94
C SER A 80 13.02 -1.03 3.88
N THR A 81 13.45 -1.58 2.73
CA THR A 81 13.65 -3.02 2.55
C THR A 81 14.65 -3.64 3.53
N ALA A 82 15.56 -2.84 4.09
CA ALA A 82 16.47 -3.28 5.15
C ALA A 82 15.75 -3.48 6.51
N ALA A 83 14.63 -2.78 6.73
CA ALA A 83 13.77 -2.86 7.90
C ALA A 83 12.52 -3.74 7.68
N VAL A 84 12.39 -4.37 6.50
CA VAL A 84 11.28 -5.26 6.18
C VAL A 84 11.18 -6.39 7.22
N GLY A 85 10.07 -6.35 7.96
CA GLY A 85 9.73 -7.35 8.96
C GLY A 85 9.25 -8.68 8.33
N PRO A 86 8.60 -9.54 9.12
CA PRO A 86 7.99 -10.76 8.60
C PRO A 86 7.03 -10.45 7.43
N ALA A 87 6.87 -11.39 6.49
CA ALA A 87 6.06 -11.18 5.27
C ALA A 87 4.63 -10.66 5.55
N GLY A 88 4.01 -11.05 6.66
CA GLY A 88 2.71 -10.52 7.07
C GLY A 88 2.73 -9.03 7.43
N THR A 89 3.81 -8.52 8.03
CA THR A 89 3.99 -7.10 8.32
C THR A 89 4.14 -6.32 7.03
N THR A 90 5.02 -6.76 6.12
CA THR A 90 5.21 -6.09 4.83
C THR A 90 3.93 -6.05 3.99
N LEU A 91 3.16 -7.13 3.99
CA LEU A 91 1.88 -7.15 3.30
C LEU A 91 0.86 -6.19 3.93
N ALA A 92 0.88 -6.02 5.25
CA ALA A 92 0.03 -5.04 5.94
C ALA A 92 0.43 -3.60 5.59
N ASP A 93 1.73 -3.30 5.57
CA ASP A 93 2.26 -1.97 5.21
C ASP A 93 1.88 -1.59 3.77
N VAL A 94 2.07 -2.52 2.82
CA VAL A 94 1.69 -2.30 1.41
C VAL A 94 0.17 -2.17 1.26
N ALA A 95 -0.61 -2.94 2.01
CA ALA A 95 -2.07 -2.84 2.01
C ALA A 95 -2.54 -1.49 2.56
N GLU A 96 -1.95 -0.99 3.64
CA GLU A 96 -2.25 0.33 4.21
C GLU A 96 -1.91 1.46 3.23
N ALA A 97 -0.69 1.47 2.67
CA ALA A 97 -0.28 2.46 1.67
C ALA A 97 -1.20 2.45 0.43
N ALA A 98 -1.66 1.27 0.01
CA ALA A 98 -2.65 1.16 -1.06
C ALA A 98 -4.00 1.78 -0.69
N GLN A 99 -4.50 1.59 0.54
CA GLN A 99 -5.72 2.25 1.00
C GLN A 99 -5.58 3.76 1.00
N GLU A 100 -4.46 4.29 1.51
CA GLU A 100 -4.20 5.73 1.52
C GLU A 100 -4.15 6.32 0.11
N THR A 101 -3.53 5.61 -0.83
CA THR A 101 -3.48 6.02 -2.24
C THR A 101 -4.86 5.99 -2.90
N VAL A 102 -5.63 4.92 -2.72
CA VAL A 102 -7.00 4.84 -3.27
C VAL A 102 -7.89 5.93 -2.69
N LEU A 103 -7.85 6.12 -1.37
CA LEU A 103 -8.62 7.17 -0.71
C LEU A 103 -8.18 8.57 -1.16
N GLY A 104 -6.89 8.87 -1.12
CA GLY A 104 -6.36 10.20 -1.41
C GLY A 104 -6.44 10.58 -2.90
N CYS A 105 -6.21 9.64 -3.81
CA CYS A 105 -6.18 9.93 -5.25
C CYS A 105 -7.53 9.75 -5.94
N LEU A 106 -8.37 8.82 -5.47
CA LEU A 106 -9.67 8.51 -6.08
C LEU A 106 -10.87 8.95 -5.25
N TRP A 107 -10.68 9.38 -4.00
CA TRP A 107 -11.77 9.72 -3.07
C TRP A 107 -12.75 8.57 -2.85
N GLN A 108 -12.23 7.33 -2.90
CA GLN A 108 -13.02 6.12 -2.70
C GLN A 108 -12.58 5.40 -1.44
N VAL A 109 -13.55 5.01 -0.62
CA VAL A 109 -13.30 4.12 0.52
C VAL A 109 -13.10 2.71 -0.05
N TRP A 110 -11.96 2.09 0.26
CA TRP A 110 -11.66 0.73 -0.15
C TRP A 110 -10.70 0.06 0.85
N PRO A 111 -10.84 -1.26 1.10
CA PRO A 111 -11.99 -2.09 0.73
C PRO A 111 -13.17 -1.84 1.67
N VAL A 112 -14.40 -2.03 1.17
CA VAL A 112 -15.64 -1.85 1.97
C VAL A 112 -16.13 -3.20 2.47
N CYS A 113 -16.44 -3.29 3.77
CA CYS A 113 -17.07 -4.46 4.37
C CYS A 113 -18.49 -4.63 3.82
N THR A 114 -18.82 -5.80 3.29
CA THR A 114 -20.14 -6.08 2.71
C THR A 114 -21.26 -6.18 3.75
N GLU A 115 -20.90 -6.47 5.01
CA GLU A 115 -21.86 -6.63 6.10
C GLU A 115 -22.24 -5.28 6.69
N HIS A 116 -21.24 -4.50 7.14
CA HIS A 116 -21.49 -3.22 7.80
C HIS A 116 -21.47 -2.01 6.84
N ARG A 117 -21.02 -2.18 5.59
CA ARG A 117 -20.85 -1.11 4.59
C ARG A 117 -19.94 0.03 5.06
N LEU A 118 -18.91 -0.34 5.83
CA LEU A 118 -17.87 0.54 6.34
C LEU A 118 -16.53 0.23 5.67
N GLY A 119 -15.64 1.21 5.61
CA GLY A 119 -14.24 0.96 5.25
C GLY A 119 -13.62 -0.08 6.18
N MET A 120 -12.95 -1.06 5.61
CA MET A 120 -12.07 -1.96 6.34
C MET A 120 -10.69 -1.32 6.46
N HIS A 121 -9.87 -1.82 7.35
CA HIS A 121 -8.47 -1.42 7.49
C HIS A 121 -7.57 -2.64 7.40
N ALA A 122 -6.37 -2.47 6.84
CA ALA A 122 -5.30 -3.44 6.97
C ALA A 122 -4.92 -3.59 8.45
N ALA A 123 -4.70 -4.82 8.90
CA ALA A 123 -4.24 -5.12 10.25
C ALA A 123 -3.37 -6.38 10.25
N LEU A 124 -2.57 -6.55 11.30
CA LEU A 124 -1.78 -7.75 11.53
C LEU A 124 -2.41 -8.60 12.64
N GLU A 125 -2.79 -9.84 12.31
CA GLU A 125 -3.37 -10.80 13.24
C GLU A 125 -2.60 -12.12 13.17
N ASP A 126 -2.05 -12.56 14.30
CA ASP A 126 -1.21 -13.78 14.37
C ASP A 126 -0.11 -13.84 13.28
N GLY A 127 0.48 -12.68 12.94
CA GLY A 127 1.51 -12.56 11.91
C GLY A 127 0.99 -12.64 10.47
N GLN A 128 -0.30 -12.47 10.25
CA GLN A 128 -0.93 -12.43 8.92
C GLN A 128 -1.60 -11.09 8.67
N ALA A 129 -1.41 -10.52 7.48
CA ALA A 129 -2.15 -9.33 7.07
C ALA A 129 -3.62 -9.69 6.79
N VAL A 130 -4.53 -8.92 7.37
CA VAL A 130 -5.98 -9.12 7.25
C VAL A 130 -6.71 -7.81 6.96
N TRP A 131 -7.86 -7.92 6.31
CA TRP A 131 -8.85 -6.86 6.24
C TRP A 131 -9.80 -6.97 7.41
N ARG A 132 -9.81 -5.94 8.27
CA ARG A 132 -10.66 -5.88 9.46
C ARG A 132 -11.69 -4.77 9.33
N CYS A 133 -12.94 -5.08 9.63
CA CYS A 133 -13.99 -4.10 9.85
C CYS A 133 -14.08 -3.76 11.34
N ALA A 134 -14.32 -2.48 11.68
CA ALA A 134 -14.48 -2.03 13.07
C ALA A 134 -15.82 -2.45 13.71
N GLY A 135 -16.83 -2.81 12.91
CA GLY A 135 -18.20 -3.04 13.38
C GLY A 135 -19.08 -1.79 13.25
N GLY A 136 -20.39 -1.95 13.38
CA GLY A 136 -21.36 -0.84 13.25
C GLY A 136 -21.48 0.02 14.52
N ASP A 137 -21.95 1.26 14.35
CA ASP A 137 -22.11 2.25 15.43
C ASP A 137 -23.30 1.96 16.39
N GLY A 138 -24.00 0.83 16.22
CA GLY A 138 -25.10 0.36 17.09
C GLY A 138 -24.72 -0.93 17.84
N GLU A 139 -25.06 -1.01 19.14
CA GLU A 139 -24.69 -2.15 20.01
C GLU A 139 -25.06 -3.55 19.46
N PRO A 140 -24.27 -4.60 19.74
CA PRO A 140 -22.84 -4.74 19.60
C PRO A 140 -22.59 -5.59 18.36
N GLU A 141 -22.57 -5.02 17.15
CA GLU A 141 -22.06 -5.79 16.00
C GLU A 141 -20.54 -5.68 16.02
N PRO A 142 -19.81 -6.66 16.58
CA PRO A 142 -18.38 -6.52 16.80
C PRO A 142 -17.66 -6.39 15.46
N GLY A 143 -16.55 -5.67 15.48
CA GLY A 143 -15.59 -5.73 14.40
C GLY A 143 -15.18 -7.18 14.10
N HIS A 144 -14.93 -7.46 12.83
CA HIS A 144 -14.56 -8.79 12.37
C HIS A 144 -13.44 -8.73 11.36
N VAL A 145 -12.69 -9.82 11.28
CA VAL A 145 -11.79 -10.07 10.16
C VAL A 145 -12.62 -10.58 9.00
N ARG A 146 -12.61 -9.86 7.88
CA ARG A 146 -13.34 -10.26 6.68
C ARG A 146 -12.59 -11.32 5.88
N ALA A 147 -11.30 -11.10 5.67
CA ALA A 147 -10.41 -12.01 4.95
C ALA A 147 -8.94 -11.69 5.26
N ARG A 148 -8.05 -12.61 4.88
CA ARG A 148 -6.63 -12.28 4.68
C ARG A 148 -6.49 -11.36 3.48
N VAL A 149 -5.47 -10.51 3.47
CA VAL A 149 -5.11 -9.74 2.27
C VAL A 149 -4.77 -10.73 1.14
N GLY A 150 -5.21 -10.42 -0.09
CA GLY A 150 -5.15 -11.28 -1.28
C GLY A 150 -6.24 -12.36 -1.37
N HIS A 151 -7.24 -12.33 -0.48
CA HIS A 151 -8.29 -13.35 -0.43
C HIS A 151 -9.71 -12.77 -0.43
N LEU A 152 -9.88 -11.47 -0.71
CA LEU A 152 -11.20 -10.90 -0.96
C LEU A 152 -11.74 -11.43 -2.30
N LYS A 153 -13.06 -11.51 -2.39
CA LYS A 153 -13.76 -12.01 -3.58
C LYS A 153 -14.85 -11.01 -3.97
N GLU A 154 -15.16 -10.98 -5.25
CA GLU A 154 -16.36 -10.31 -5.76
C GLU A 154 -17.59 -10.79 -4.97
N SER A 155 -18.46 -9.87 -4.59
CA SER A 155 -19.66 -10.12 -3.78
C SER A 155 -20.91 -10.29 -4.62
#